data_AF-A0A8H5FX44-F1
#
_entry.id   AF-A0A8H5FX44-F1
#
_cell.length_a   1.000
_cell.length_b   1.000
_cell.length_c   1.000
_cell.angle_alpha   90.00
_cell.angle_beta   90.00
_cell.angle_gamma   90.00
#
_symmetry.space_group_name_H-M   'P 1'
#
loop_
_entity.id
_entity.type
_entity.pdbx_description
1 polymer ?
#
loop_
_entity_poly.entity_id
_entity_poly.type
_entity_poly.pdbx_seq_one_letter_code
_entity_poly.pdbx_strand_id
1 'polypeptide(L)'
;MSADEIIAKIPAQYRKAKENGDLFFFPSTIVRHREEDANIEFQISVCPALKNKPQQVVRPPELDKALPQPTEKKTFDPFAPPYNENLYVGEMKDEESGEEYVIVLNKFSVVPNHFILVSKGYKSQSSPLLPPDLVQTYKLLVAARKVGRKSFAFYNCGDSSGASQPHKHIQFIPIEATEAGPPIERLARSINLETPTKPFTLSRLPYANHVIRLPPDLQYEEGENLERVLADAFLSLLDLGISTIRYALDYPAGKPSYNVIITLEHMHLIPRLHENFVLPESGDVISVNALGYAGMLLVKTEEELEKVKAHGIGKILRGVGLESVHEVQLAGTTDEAVNLAAPHMYLNDPLTTDARLYEAILLQSSRTQYVRAENSSEAVSLQGKPAKTPIIAGSVCGGVLLLAWIIGFSIYFRKRYVRKKLKRAAAAIGLPPPPELKSRPETEKVVIPPDPAVLLGQRAPGHAFADTNDTQVPIPKPVVVLSEKPNSQTRTVAIDTGRSIGDVGVGLSGSSSGTDGERVEEHRPLLTITTDLQDISALRRPNNVEKGHGADASSGNR
;
A
#
# COMPACT_ATOMS: atom_id res chain seq x y z
N MET A 1 4.17 -27.06 1.12
CA MET A 1 5.12 -26.82 2.23
C MET A 1 4.56 -25.75 3.15
N SER A 2 4.96 -25.72 4.42
CA SER A 2 4.59 -24.61 5.32
C SER A 2 5.39 -23.36 4.98
N ALA A 3 4.88 -22.18 5.38
CA ALA A 3 5.60 -20.91 5.20
C ALA A 3 6.97 -20.92 5.91
N ASP A 4 7.03 -21.51 7.11
CA ASP A 4 8.27 -21.62 7.90
C ASP A 4 9.34 -22.46 7.17
N GLU A 5 8.95 -23.59 6.57
CA GLU A 5 9.84 -24.43 5.77
C GLU A 5 10.37 -23.69 4.53
N ILE A 6 9.50 -22.96 3.82
CA ILE A 6 9.87 -22.18 2.64
C ILE A 6 10.92 -21.13 3.02
N ILE A 7 10.62 -20.32 4.04
CA ILE A 7 11.51 -19.26 4.51
C ILE A 7 12.86 -19.85 4.95
N ALA A 8 12.87 -20.96 5.70
CA ALA A 8 14.10 -21.58 6.15
C ALA A 8 15.03 -21.99 4.99
N LYS A 9 14.47 -22.46 3.87
CA LYS A 9 15.25 -22.90 2.68
C LYS A 9 15.89 -21.77 1.88
N ILE A 10 15.31 -20.57 1.89
CA ILE A 10 15.71 -19.47 0.99
C ILE A 10 17.22 -19.21 0.96
N PRO A 11 17.95 -19.04 2.09
CA PRO A 11 19.37 -18.68 2.01
C PRO A 11 20.26 -19.81 1.50
N ALA A 12 19.93 -21.05 1.83
CA ALA A 12 20.67 -22.21 1.32
C ALA A 12 20.45 -22.34 -0.20
N GLN A 13 19.20 -22.20 -0.66
CA GLN A 13 18.86 -22.22 -2.06
C GLN A 13 19.52 -21.05 -2.82
N TYR A 14 19.54 -19.86 -2.22
CA TYR A 14 20.18 -18.67 -2.80
C TYR A 14 21.69 -18.87 -3.02
N ARG A 15 22.40 -19.40 -2.02
CA ARG A 15 23.83 -19.72 -2.16
C ARG A 15 24.06 -20.75 -3.27
N LYS A 16 23.28 -21.84 -3.26
CA LYS A 16 23.36 -22.89 -4.28
C LYS A 16 23.12 -22.34 -5.69
N ALA A 17 22.08 -21.52 -5.88
CA ALA A 17 21.74 -20.93 -7.16
C ALA A 17 22.81 -19.95 -7.67
N LYS A 18 23.39 -19.18 -6.75
CA LYS A 18 24.49 -18.25 -7.05
C LYS A 18 25.78 -19.00 -7.43
N GLU A 19 26.13 -20.04 -6.69
CA GLU A 19 27.31 -20.88 -6.95
C GLU A 19 27.20 -21.64 -8.27
N ASN A 20 26.00 -22.12 -8.62
CA ASN A 20 25.74 -22.81 -9.88
C ASN A 20 25.59 -21.87 -11.09
N GLY A 21 25.58 -20.54 -10.88
CA GLY A 21 25.42 -19.55 -11.96
C GLY A 21 24.00 -19.40 -12.51
N ASP A 22 23.00 -20.00 -11.86
CA ASP A 22 21.58 -19.86 -12.23
C ASP A 22 20.97 -18.56 -11.70
N LEU A 23 21.53 -18.01 -10.62
CA LEU A 23 21.18 -16.72 -10.03
C LEU A 23 22.31 -15.72 -10.23
N PHE A 24 21.99 -14.59 -10.84
CA PHE A 24 22.88 -13.46 -11.03
C PHE A 24 22.67 -12.44 -9.93
N PHE A 25 23.65 -12.34 -9.04
CA PHE A 25 23.67 -11.28 -8.03
C PHE A 25 24.43 -10.08 -8.56
N PHE A 26 23.81 -8.90 -8.50
CA PHE A 26 24.42 -7.64 -8.89
C PHE A 26 24.71 -6.82 -7.64
N PRO A 27 25.99 -6.71 -7.21
CA PRO A 27 26.37 -5.84 -6.11
C PRO A 27 25.92 -4.41 -6.42
N SER A 28 25.30 -3.78 -5.43
CA SER A 28 24.90 -2.38 -5.49
C SER A 28 25.42 -1.64 -4.27
N THR A 29 25.64 -0.34 -4.44
CA THR A 29 25.99 0.56 -3.34
C THR A 29 24.72 1.31 -2.94
N ILE A 30 24.37 1.29 -1.66
CA ILE A 30 23.21 2.00 -1.14
C ILE A 30 23.65 3.38 -0.64
N VAL A 31 23.10 4.42 -1.25
CA VAL A 31 23.27 5.83 -0.83
C VAL A 31 21.99 6.29 -0.15
N ARG A 32 22.11 6.83 1.06
CA ARG A 32 20.97 7.41 1.78
C ARG A 32 20.84 8.89 1.45
N HIS A 33 19.65 9.33 1.11
CA HIS A 33 19.35 10.71 0.79
C HIS A 33 18.09 11.17 1.52
N ARG A 34 18.23 12.20 2.36
CA ARG A 34 17.09 12.79 3.08
C ARG A 34 16.52 13.94 2.27
N GLU A 35 15.21 13.89 2.02
CA GLU A 35 14.45 15.03 1.56
C GLU A 35 13.77 15.70 2.76
N GLU A 36 14.10 16.97 2.99
CA GLU A 36 13.61 17.72 4.16
C GLU A 36 12.09 17.94 4.10
N ASP A 37 11.56 18.28 2.92
CA ASP A 37 10.14 18.57 2.72
C ASP A 37 9.23 17.39 3.12
N ALA A 38 9.62 16.17 2.74
CA ALA A 38 8.89 14.95 3.06
C ALA A 38 9.34 14.29 4.38
N ASN A 39 10.43 14.78 4.99
CA ASN A 39 11.10 14.19 6.15
C ASN A 39 11.30 12.66 6.03
N ILE A 40 11.69 12.21 4.84
CA ILE A 40 11.95 10.80 4.53
C ILE A 40 13.41 10.64 4.10
N GLU A 41 14.03 9.56 4.56
CA GLU A 41 15.37 9.15 4.13
C GLU A 41 15.23 8.05 3.08
N PHE A 42 15.34 8.42 1.82
CA PHE A 42 15.34 7.49 0.70
C PHE A 42 16.63 6.68 0.66
N GLN A 43 16.51 5.43 0.22
CA GLN A 43 17.63 4.56 -0.09
C GLN A 43 17.75 4.46 -1.61
N ILE A 44 18.88 4.86 -2.17
CA ILE A 44 19.14 4.81 -3.61
C ILE A 44 20.23 3.77 -3.85
N SER A 45 19.86 2.67 -4.49
CA SER A 45 20.80 1.62 -4.88
C SER A 45 21.42 1.93 -6.23
N VAL A 46 22.73 2.08 -6.29
CA VAL A 46 23.50 2.27 -7.54
C VAL A 46 23.99 0.92 -8.03
N CYS A 47 23.52 0.49 -9.21
CA CYS A 47 23.82 -0.84 -9.76
C CYS A 47 24.26 -0.77 -11.24
N PRO A 48 25.56 -0.54 -11.52
CA PRO A 48 26.11 -0.38 -12.87
C PRO A 48 25.88 -1.56 -13.81
N ALA A 49 25.81 -2.78 -13.26
CA ALA A 49 25.63 -4.00 -14.04
C ALA A 49 24.28 -4.07 -14.79
N LEU A 50 23.29 -3.27 -14.39
CA LEU A 50 21.97 -3.25 -15.03
C LEU A 50 21.93 -2.51 -16.37
N LYS A 51 22.99 -1.77 -16.73
CA LYS A 51 23.09 -1.16 -18.07
C LYS A 51 23.03 -2.16 -19.21
N ASN A 52 23.57 -3.37 -18.98
CA ASN A 52 23.73 -4.39 -20.01
C ASN A 52 22.55 -5.37 -20.07
N LYS A 53 21.46 -5.11 -19.34
CA LYS A 53 20.29 -6.00 -19.38
C LYS A 53 19.59 -5.85 -20.74
N PRO A 54 19.33 -6.94 -21.48
CA PRO A 54 18.57 -6.87 -22.72
C PRO A 54 17.18 -6.29 -22.40
N GLN A 55 16.90 -5.09 -22.91
CA GLN A 55 15.56 -4.51 -22.85
C GLN A 55 14.64 -5.38 -23.73
N GLN A 56 13.57 -5.90 -23.14
CA GLN A 56 12.44 -6.39 -23.95
C GLN A 56 11.86 -5.16 -24.66
N VAL A 57 12.15 -5.06 -25.95
CA VAL A 57 11.63 -3.99 -26.81
C VAL A 57 10.12 -4.16 -26.91
N VAL A 58 9.36 -3.34 -26.20
CA VAL A 58 7.94 -3.17 -26.47
C VAL A 58 7.84 -2.34 -27.74
N ARG A 59 7.39 -2.95 -28.84
CA ARG A 59 7.20 -2.24 -30.11
C ARG A 59 5.99 -1.30 -30.01
N PRO A 60 6.06 -0.08 -30.56
CA PRO A 60 4.91 0.81 -30.65
C PRO A 60 3.75 0.18 -31.46
N PRO A 61 2.48 0.45 -31.12
CA PRO A 61 1.31 -0.19 -31.75
C PRO A 61 1.05 0.19 -33.21
N GLU A 62 1.80 1.13 -33.78
CA GLU A 62 1.43 1.79 -35.04
C GLU A 62 1.91 1.06 -36.30
N LEU A 63 2.72 0.00 -36.18
CA LEU A 63 3.29 -0.73 -37.33
C LEU A 63 2.67 -2.10 -37.62
N ASP A 64 1.53 -2.45 -36.99
CA ASP A 64 0.90 -3.78 -37.14
C ASP A 64 -0.28 -3.83 -38.13
N LYS A 65 -0.54 -2.76 -38.90
CA LYS A 65 -1.70 -2.72 -39.82
C LYS A 65 -1.47 -3.28 -41.23
N ALA A 66 -0.32 -3.90 -41.56
CA ALA A 66 -0.04 -4.30 -42.95
C ALA A 66 0.75 -5.61 -43.16
N LEU A 67 0.72 -6.57 -42.23
CA LEU A 67 1.32 -7.89 -42.46
C LEU A 67 0.37 -9.03 -42.05
N PRO A 68 0.31 -10.13 -42.83
CA PRO A 68 -0.56 -11.27 -42.54
C PRO A 68 -0.21 -11.88 -41.17
N GLN A 69 -1.25 -12.27 -40.45
CA GLN A 69 -1.25 -12.70 -39.04
C GLN A 69 0.03 -13.46 -38.63
N PRO A 70 0.77 -12.99 -37.61
CA PRO A 70 1.90 -13.73 -37.10
C PRO A 70 1.39 -14.98 -36.38
N THR A 71 1.88 -16.13 -36.82
CA THR A 71 1.81 -17.39 -36.08
C THR A 71 2.15 -17.16 -34.61
N GLU A 72 1.32 -17.65 -33.69
CA GLU A 72 1.47 -17.55 -32.24
C GLU A 72 2.86 -18.03 -31.79
N LYS A 73 3.84 -17.12 -31.71
CA LYS A 73 5.04 -17.36 -30.92
C LYS A 73 4.58 -17.34 -29.46
N LYS A 74 4.40 -18.53 -28.85
CA LYS A 74 4.23 -18.67 -27.41
C LYS A 74 5.32 -17.84 -26.72
N THR A 75 4.91 -16.74 -26.11
CA THR A 75 5.78 -15.91 -25.27
C THR A 75 6.27 -16.79 -24.13
N PHE A 76 7.60 -16.94 -24.01
CA PHE A 76 8.22 -17.72 -22.94
C PHE A 76 7.86 -17.11 -21.59
N ASP A 77 7.21 -17.90 -20.73
CA ASP A 77 6.87 -17.51 -19.37
C ASP A 77 7.90 -18.12 -18.40
N PRO A 78 8.76 -17.31 -17.76
CA PRO A 78 9.79 -17.79 -16.84
C PRO A 78 9.21 -18.38 -15.55
N PHE A 79 7.92 -18.16 -15.27
CA PHE A 79 7.23 -18.67 -14.10
C PHE A 79 6.31 -19.86 -14.41
N ALA A 80 6.29 -20.33 -15.67
CA ALA A 80 5.65 -21.59 -16.04
C ALA A 80 6.63 -22.77 -15.88
N PRO A 81 6.12 -23.98 -15.57
CA PRO A 81 6.96 -25.18 -15.55
C PRO A 81 7.49 -25.52 -16.96
N PRO A 82 8.67 -26.18 -17.07
CA PRO A 82 9.52 -26.66 -15.97
C PRO A 82 10.31 -25.53 -15.30
N TYR A 83 10.33 -25.54 -13.96
CA TYR A 83 11.09 -24.56 -13.17
C TYR A 83 12.58 -24.89 -13.19
N ASN A 84 13.42 -23.86 -13.10
CA ASN A 84 14.84 -24.05 -12.81
C ASN A 84 14.98 -24.60 -11.38
N GLU A 85 15.55 -25.79 -11.24
CA GLU A 85 15.68 -26.51 -9.96
C GLU A 85 16.47 -25.73 -8.90
N ASN A 86 17.42 -24.90 -9.33
CA ASN A 86 18.22 -24.08 -8.44
C ASN A 86 17.51 -22.78 -8.04
N LEU A 87 16.57 -22.28 -8.83
CA LEU A 87 15.74 -21.12 -8.45
C LEU A 87 14.47 -21.52 -7.68
N TYR A 88 13.98 -22.74 -7.86
CA TYR A 88 12.81 -23.26 -7.17
C TYR A 88 13.08 -23.47 -5.67
N VAL A 89 12.23 -22.90 -4.81
CA VAL A 89 12.34 -23.03 -3.35
C VAL A 89 11.30 -24.02 -2.81
N GLY A 90 10.08 -23.96 -3.33
CA GLY A 90 8.97 -24.81 -2.89
C GLY A 90 7.63 -24.38 -3.45
N GLU A 91 6.60 -25.12 -3.08
CA GLU A 91 5.20 -24.82 -3.39
C GLU A 91 4.38 -24.72 -2.10
N MET A 92 3.37 -23.85 -2.15
CA MET A 92 2.38 -23.70 -1.12
C MET A 92 0.98 -23.77 -1.73
N LYS A 93 0.03 -24.23 -0.93
CA LYS A 93 -1.36 -24.32 -1.33
C LYS A 93 -2.21 -23.71 -0.25
N ASP A 94 -3.14 -22.86 -0.66
CA ASP A 94 -4.19 -22.38 0.21
C ASP A 94 -5.21 -23.50 0.43
N GLU A 95 -5.45 -23.86 1.69
CA GLU A 95 -6.29 -25.01 2.04
C GLU A 95 -7.78 -24.78 1.75
N GLU A 96 -8.21 -23.52 1.80
CA GLU A 96 -9.61 -23.14 1.67
C GLU A 96 -10.02 -22.95 0.21
N SER A 97 -9.28 -22.11 -0.53
CA SER A 97 -9.53 -21.84 -1.95
C SER A 97 -8.96 -22.93 -2.86
N GLY A 98 -7.97 -23.69 -2.39
CA GLY A 98 -7.24 -24.67 -3.20
C GLY A 98 -6.22 -24.04 -4.15
N GLU A 99 -6.01 -22.73 -4.08
CA GLU A 99 -5.05 -22.00 -4.91
C GLU A 99 -3.62 -22.45 -4.63
N GLU A 100 -2.88 -22.72 -5.69
CA GLU A 100 -1.50 -23.19 -5.61
C GLU A 100 -0.54 -22.09 -6.03
N TYR A 101 0.59 -22.04 -5.33
CA TYR A 101 1.65 -21.07 -5.57
C TYR A 101 3.00 -21.76 -5.61
N VAL A 102 3.89 -21.21 -6.43
CA VAL A 102 5.29 -21.58 -6.50
C VAL A 102 6.15 -20.43 -5.98
N ILE A 103 7.16 -20.76 -5.20
CA ILE A 103 8.13 -19.81 -4.66
C ILE A 103 9.44 -20.03 -5.39
N VAL A 104 9.93 -18.98 -6.04
CA VAL A 104 11.19 -18.98 -6.79
C VAL A 104 12.08 -17.83 -6.33
N LEU A 105 13.39 -18.01 -6.45
CA LEU A 105 14.35 -16.93 -6.25
C LEU A 105 14.34 -16.00 -7.46
N ASN A 106 14.52 -14.70 -7.21
CA ASN A 106 14.72 -13.76 -8.32
C ASN A 106 16.07 -14.05 -9.00
N LYS A 107 16.01 -14.46 -10.27
CA LYS A 107 17.17 -14.74 -11.11
C LYS A 107 18.14 -13.58 -11.24
N PHE A 108 17.64 -12.35 -11.27
CA PHE A 108 18.43 -11.12 -11.43
C PHE A 108 18.32 -10.28 -10.15
N SER A 109 19.02 -10.73 -9.12
CA SER A 109 18.88 -10.24 -7.75
C SER A 109 19.85 -9.09 -7.48
N VAL A 110 19.32 -7.93 -7.11
CA VAL A 110 20.08 -6.79 -6.55
C VAL A 110 20.14 -6.88 -5.03
N VAL A 111 19.04 -7.35 -4.41
CA VAL A 111 18.96 -7.60 -2.97
C VAL A 111 19.14 -9.11 -2.72
N PRO A 112 20.11 -9.53 -1.89
CA PRO A 112 20.31 -10.94 -1.55
C PRO A 112 19.05 -11.59 -0.99
N ASN A 113 18.81 -12.87 -1.29
CA ASN A 113 17.64 -13.62 -0.83
C ASN A 113 16.28 -13.04 -1.28
N HIS A 114 16.24 -12.15 -2.28
CA HIS A 114 15.00 -11.72 -2.91
C HIS A 114 14.30 -12.92 -3.57
N PHE A 115 13.08 -13.21 -3.13
CA PHE A 115 12.24 -14.28 -3.64
C PHE A 115 10.87 -13.78 -4.09
N ILE A 116 10.19 -14.62 -4.88
CA ILE A 116 8.97 -14.28 -5.59
C ILE A 116 7.94 -15.40 -5.33
N LEU A 117 6.74 -15.01 -4.92
CA LEU A 117 5.55 -15.87 -4.84
C LEU A 117 4.77 -15.71 -6.14
N VAL A 118 4.60 -16.79 -6.89
CA VAL A 118 3.91 -16.79 -8.19
C VAL A 118 2.70 -17.72 -8.10
N SER A 119 1.57 -17.36 -8.71
CA SER A 119 0.47 -18.31 -8.88
C SER A 119 0.94 -19.48 -9.75
N LYS A 120 0.62 -20.72 -9.40
CA LYS A 120 1.07 -21.90 -10.17
C LYS A 120 0.43 -21.95 -11.56
N GLY A 121 -0.86 -21.65 -11.63
CA GLY A 121 -1.56 -21.39 -12.88
C GLY A 121 -1.33 -19.96 -13.35
N TYR A 122 -1.29 -19.75 -14.67
CA TYR A 122 -1.20 -18.40 -15.23
C TYR A 122 -2.41 -17.56 -14.79
N LYS A 123 -2.11 -16.46 -14.11
CA LYS A 123 -3.06 -15.38 -13.81
C LYS A 123 -2.42 -14.07 -14.27
N SER A 124 -3.23 -13.12 -14.69
CA SER A 124 -2.70 -11.83 -15.16
C SER A 124 -2.14 -10.99 -14.00
N GLN A 125 -0.99 -10.37 -14.21
CA GLN A 125 -0.38 -9.38 -13.30
C GLN A 125 -1.22 -8.10 -13.19
N SER A 126 -2.20 -7.89 -14.08
CA SER A 126 -3.17 -6.79 -14.01
C SER A 126 -4.46 -7.20 -13.29
N SER A 127 -4.48 -8.35 -12.62
CA SER A 127 -5.60 -8.79 -11.76
C SER A 127 -5.35 -8.38 -10.31
N PRO A 128 -6.39 -7.97 -9.56
CA PRO A 128 -6.22 -7.56 -8.17
C PRO A 128 -5.74 -8.72 -7.30
N LEU A 129 -5.07 -8.40 -6.18
CA LEU A 129 -4.76 -9.39 -5.15
C LEU A 129 -6.06 -9.98 -4.62
N LEU A 130 -6.15 -11.31 -4.63
CA LEU A 130 -7.27 -12.04 -4.05
C LEU A 130 -6.97 -12.33 -2.58
N PRO A 131 -7.99 -12.63 -1.75
CA PRO A 131 -7.80 -13.00 -0.36
C PRO A 131 -6.71 -14.06 -0.11
N PRO A 132 -6.63 -15.19 -0.85
CA PRO A 132 -5.56 -16.16 -0.64
C PRO A 132 -4.17 -15.59 -0.97
N ASP A 133 -4.04 -14.67 -1.94
CA ASP A 133 -2.76 -14.03 -2.25
C ASP A 133 -2.26 -13.21 -1.05
N LEU A 134 -3.17 -12.47 -0.41
CA LEU A 134 -2.89 -11.65 0.77
C LEU A 134 -2.52 -12.53 1.97
N VAL A 135 -3.30 -13.59 2.23
CA VAL A 135 -3.06 -14.53 3.32
C VAL A 135 -1.70 -15.22 3.17
N GLN A 136 -1.39 -15.77 1.99
CA GLN A 136 -0.11 -16.45 1.76
C GLN A 136 1.06 -15.47 1.86
N THR A 137 0.89 -14.24 1.38
CA THR A 137 1.89 -13.19 1.52
C THR A 137 2.16 -12.87 2.98
N TYR A 138 1.11 -12.65 3.78
CA TYR A 138 1.25 -12.30 5.19
C TYR A 138 1.85 -13.46 6.00
N LYS A 139 1.45 -14.71 5.73
CA LYS A 139 2.04 -15.92 6.36
C LYS A 139 3.55 -16.02 6.11
N LEU A 140 4.03 -15.71 4.90
CA LEU A 140 5.46 -15.69 4.59
C LEU A 140 6.21 -14.58 5.36
N LEU A 141 5.60 -13.40 5.53
CA LEU A 141 6.18 -12.32 6.35
C LEU A 141 6.26 -12.70 7.82
N VAL A 142 5.20 -13.32 8.36
CA VAL A 142 5.18 -13.82 9.75
C VAL A 142 6.24 -14.90 9.95
N ALA A 143 6.34 -15.85 9.03
CA ALA A 143 7.36 -16.91 9.04
C ALA A 143 8.79 -16.34 8.98
N ALA A 144 9.03 -15.33 8.13
CA ALA A 144 10.31 -14.62 8.07
C ALA A 144 10.69 -14.06 9.45
N ARG A 145 9.77 -13.36 10.10
CA ARG A 145 10.04 -12.78 11.42
C ARG A 145 10.29 -13.84 12.50
N LYS A 146 9.56 -14.96 12.49
CA LYS A 146 9.76 -16.07 13.46
C LYS A 146 11.20 -16.59 13.46
N VAL A 147 11.86 -16.60 12.30
CA VAL A 147 13.27 -17.02 12.16
C VAL A 147 14.26 -15.86 12.23
N GLY A 148 13.85 -14.71 12.76
CA GLY A 148 14.71 -13.53 12.95
C GLY A 148 15.03 -12.76 11.67
N ARG A 149 14.27 -12.95 10.59
CA ARG A 149 14.45 -12.22 9.33
C ARG A 149 13.36 -11.18 9.15
N LYS A 150 13.74 -9.97 8.76
CA LYS A 150 12.79 -8.93 8.39
C LYS A 150 12.65 -8.91 6.88
N SER A 151 11.42 -8.78 6.40
CA SER A 151 11.12 -8.59 4.98
C SER A 151 9.83 -7.80 4.84
N PHE A 152 9.62 -7.26 3.65
CA PHE A 152 8.32 -6.77 3.21
C PHE A 152 8.01 -7.36 1.84
N ALA A 153 6.73 -7.33 1.47
CA ALA A 153 6.26 -7.78 0.18
C ALA A 153 5.77 -6.58 -0.65
N PHE A 154 5.85 -6.70 -1.97
CA PHE A 154 5.27 -5.73 -2.87
C PHE A 154 4.65 -6.38 -4.11
N TYR A 155 3.68 -5.68 -4.69
CA TYR A 155 2.96 -6.08 -5.88
C TYR A 155 2.85 -4.91 -6.87
N ASN A 156 3.16 -5.15 -8.13
CA ASN A 156 3.04 -4.19 -9.22
C ASN A 156 1.85 -4.61 -10.09
N CYS A 157 0.71 -3.93 -9.97
CA CYS A 157 -0.50 -4.27 -10.72
C CYS A 157 -0.70 -3.34 -11.91
N GLY A 158 -0.85 -3.91 -13.12
CA GLY A 158 -1.15 -3.15 -14.33
C GLY A 158 0.09 -2.61 -15.06
N ASP A 159 -0.13 -2.13 -16.29
CA ASP A 159 0.94 -1.87 -17.25
C ASP A 159 1.84 -0.69 -16.86
N SER A 160 1.31 0.30 -16.13
CA SER A 160 2.08 1.46 -15.66
C SER A 160 2.75 1.25 -14.28
N SER A 161 2.65 0.06 -13.69
CA SER A 161 3.10 -0.18 -12.32
C SER A 161 4.59 -0.53 -12.18
N GLY A 162 5.31 -0.69 -13.30
CA GLY A 162 6.67 -1.22 -13.32
C GLY A 162 6.73 -2.75 -13.21
N ALA A 163 5.68 -3.44 -13.68
CA ALA A 163 5.63 -4.89 -13.76
C ALA A 163 6.33 -5.39 -15.03
N SER A 164 7.37 -6.21 -14.88
CA SER A 164 8.14 -6.75 -16.02
C SER A 164 7.69 -8.12 -16.51
N GLN A 165 6.73 -8.77 -15.85
CA GLN A 165 6.24 -10.11 -16.19
C GLN A 165 4.70 -10.15 -16.10
N PRO A 166 4.01 -10.74 -17.10
CA PRO A 166 2.55 -10.73 -17.17
C PRO A 166 1.89 -11.79 -16.26
N HIS A 167 2.63 -12.81 -15.84
CA HIS A 167 2.15 -13.83 -14.92
C HIS A 167 2.19 -13.30 -13.47
N LYS A 168 1.06 -13.40 -12.77
CA LYS A 168 0.82 -12.93 -11.41
C LYS A 168 1.89 -13.37 -10.41
N HIS A 169 2.58 -12.38 -9.85
CA HIS A 169 3.65 -12.60 -8.89
C HIS A 169 3.77 -11.47 -7.86
N ILE A 170 4.13 -11.83 -6.63
CA ILE A 170 4.37 -10.95 -5.49
C ILE A 170 5.83 -11.12 -5.07
N GLN A 171 6.52 -10.01 -4.84
CA GLN A 171 7.96 -10.00 -4.60
C GLN A 171 8.27 -9.67 -3.15
N PHE A 172 9.30 -10.30 -2.58
CA PHE A 172 9.69 -10.15 -1.20
C PHE A 172 11.13 -9.64 -1.09
N ILE A 173 11.28 -8.53 -0.38
CA ILE A 173 12.59 -7.89 -0.14
C ILE A 173 12.98 -8.08 1.32
N PRO A 174 14.10 -8.76 1.58
CA PRO A 174 14.71 -8.78 2.90
C PRO A 174 15.16 -7.38 3.32
N ILE A 175 14.99 -7.09 4.60
CA ILE A 175 15.36 -5.84 5.24
C ILE A 175 16.50 -6.13 6.22
N GLU A 176 17.45 -5.21 6.33
CA GLU A 176 18.53 -5.31 7.31
C GLU A 176 17.96 -5.39 8.74
N ALA A 177 18.61 -6.15 9.62
CA ALA A 177 18.11 -6.35 10.99
C ALA A 177 18.03 -5.03 11.79
N THR A 178 18.92 -4.08 11.48
CA THR A 178 18.99 -2.71 12.02
C THR A 178 17.82 -1.84 11.58
N GLU A 179 17.16 -2.20 10.48
CA GLU A 179 16.10 -1.41 9.89
C GLU A 179 14.72 -1.81 10.42
N ALA A 180 13.85 -0.82 10.51
CA ALA A 180 12.51 -1.00 11.05
C ALA A 180 11.52 -1.50 9.98
N GLY A 181 11.84 -1.30 8.71
CA GLY A 181 10.97 -1.52 7.56
C GLY A 181 11.56 -0.84 6.32
N PRO A 182 10.87 -0.85 5.17
CA PRO A 182 11.19 0.07 4.09
C PRO A 182 11.09 1.53 4.57
N PRO A 183 11.79 2.52 3.99
CA PRO A 183 11.75 3.91 4.45
C PRO A 183 10.35 4.49 4.66
N ILE A 184 9.37 4.16 3.81
CA ILE A 184 7.98 4.63 3.97
C ILE A 184 7.29 4.12 5.25
N GLU A 185 7.72 2.97 5.78
CA GLU A 185 7.18 2.38 7.02
C GLU A 185 7.48 3.29 8.22
N ARG A 186 8.64 3.97 8.23
CA ARG A 186 8.99 4.92 9.29
C ARG A 186 8.00 6.09 9.33
N LEU A 187 7.58 6.59 8.16
CA LEU A 187 6.57 7.65 8.08
C LEU A 187 5.22 7.14 8.58
N ALA A 188 4.77 5.96 8.14
CA ALA A 188 3.49 5.37 8.55
C ALA A 188 3.39 5.15 10.07
N ARG A 189 4.48 4.72 10.72
CA ARG A 189 4.54 4.57 12.18
C ARG A 189 4.46 5.90 12.94
N SER A 190 4.95 6.98 12.35
CA SER A 190 4.93 8.30 12.99
C SER A 190 3.54 8.93 13.06
N ILE A 191 2.57 8.40 12.30
CA ILE A 191 1.20 8.91 12.27
C ILE A 191 0.43 8.41 13.49
N ASN A 192 -0.13 9.34 14.27
CA ASN A 192 -1.08 9.01 15.33
C ASN A 192 -2.50 8.96 14.74
N LEU A 193 -3.19 7.83 14.91
CA LEU A 193 -4.52 7.60 14.33
C LEU A 193 -5.55 7.62 15.45
N GLU A 194 -6.60 8.44 15.31
CA GLU A 194 -7.75 8.40 16.23
C GLU A 194 -8.52 7.08 16.12
N THR A 195 -8.64 6.56 14.89
CA THR A 195 -9.24 5.25 14.62
C THR A 195 -8.21 4.35 13.93
N PRO A 196 -7.58 3.40 14.66
CA PRO A 196 -6.47 2.60 14.13
C PRO A 196 -6.79 1.76 12.88
N THR A 197 -8.06 1.42 12.67
CA THR A 197 -8.52 0.56 11.56
C THR A 197 -8.96 1.34 10.32
N LYS A 198 -8.96 2.68 10.35
CA LYS A 198 -9.33 3.47 9.17
C LYS A 198 -8.12 3.69 8.26
N PRO A 199 -8.31 3.68 6.94
CA PRO A 199 -7.29 4.17 6.02
C PRO A 199 -6.92 5.63 6.29
N PHE A 200 -5.67 5.98 5.98
CA PHE A 200 -5.11 7.32 6.11
C PHE A 200 -4.11 7.58 4.98
N THR A 201 -3.71 8.85 4.83
CA THR A 201 -2.72 9.29 3.83
C THR A 201 -1.50 9.86 4.53
N LEU A 202 -0.31 9.59 3.99
CA LEU A 202 0.93 10.24 4.38
C LEU A 202 1.01 11.59 3.66
N SER A 203 0.48 12.64 4.29
CA SER A 203 0.39 13.99 3.72
C SER A 203 1.72 14.65 3.40
N ARG A 204 2.83 14.16 3.98
CA ARG A 204 4.19 14.61 3.66
C ARG A 204 4.70 14.12 2.30
N LEU A 205 4.05 13.11 1.71
CA LEU A 205 4.44 12.62 0.39
C LEU A 205 3.71 13.44 -0.69
N PRO A 206 4.42 13.88 -1.74
CA PRO A 206 3.86 14.77 -2.77
C PRO A 206 3.02 14.03 -3.82
N TYR A 207 2.47 12.86 -3.49
CA TYR A 207 1.70 12.00 -4.37
C TYR A 207 0.61 11.26 -3.60
N ALA A 208 -0.44 10.84 -4.30
CA ALA A 208 -1.52 10.05 -3.76
C ALA A 208 -0.99 8.74 -3.16
N ASN A 209 -1.33 8.50 -1.90
CA ASN A 209 -0.99 7.28 -1.19
C ASN A 209 -2.09 6.96 -0.18
N HIS A 210 -2.44 5.68 -0.12
CA HIS A 210 -3.49 5.17 0.76
C HIS A 210 -2.87 4.10 1.63
N VAL A 211 -2.97 4.26 2.95
CA VAL A 211 -2.32 3.38 3.92
C VAL A 211 -3.35 2.94 4.94
N ILE A 212 -3.29 1.68 5.34
CA ILE A 212 -4.06 1.17 6.48
C ILE A 212 -3.12 0.47 7.44
N ARG A 213 -3.33 0.71 8.74
CA ARG A 213 -2.59 0.04 9.80
C ARG A 213 -3.26 -1.30 10.11
N LEU A 214 -2.49 -2.37 10.04
CA LEU A 214 -2.92 -3.71 10.38
C LEU A 214 -2.90 -3.89 11.90
N PRO A 215 -3.86 -4.65 12.48
CA PRO A 215 -3.87 -4.95 13.90
C PRO A 215 -2.55 -5.63 14.35
N PRO A 216 -1.91 -5.20 15.46
CA PRO A 216 -0.64 -5.78 15.92
C PRO A 216 -0.71 -7.29 16.23
N ASP A 217 -1.89 -7.77 16.60
CA ASP A 217 -2.20 -9.17 16.91
C ASP A 217 -2.52 -10.01 15.67
N LEU A 218 -2.69 -9.40 14.49
CA LEU A 218 -2.99 -10.11 13.23
C LEU A 218 -1.99 -11.21 12.89
N GLN A 219 -0.74 -11.05 13.32
CA GLN A 219 0.33 -12.05 13.20
C GLN A 219 0.09 -13.38 13.93
N TYR A 220 -0.84 -13.39 14.88
CA TYR A 220 -1.25 -14.57 15.64
C TYR A 220 -2.60 -15.12 15.17
N GLU A 221 -3.27 -14.42 14.26
CA GLU A 221 -4.55 -14.82 13.68
C GLU A 221 -4.34 -15.84 12.55
N GLU A 222 -5.33 -16.72 12.37
CA GLU A 222 -5.35 -17.74 11.33
C GLU A 222 -6.75 -17.88 10.71
N GLY A 223 -6.83 -18.57 9.57
CA GLY A 223 -8.09 -18.88 8.90
C GLY A 223 -8.90 -17.65 8.46
N GLU A 224 -10.22 -17.74 8.60
CA GLU A 224 -11.19 -16.76 8.09
C GLU A 224 -10.97 -15.34 8.63
N ASN A 225 -10.52 -15.17 9.88
CA ASN A 225 -10.34 -13.83 10.45
C ASN A 225 -9.13 -13.11 9.84
N LEU A 226 -8.00 -13.82 9.69
CA LEU A 226 -6.82 -13.30 8.99
C LEU A 226 -7.17 -12.88 7.56
N GLU A 227 -7.88 -13.76 6.84
CA GLU A 227 -8.32 -13.49 5.48
C GLU A 227 -9.21 -12.25 5.41
N ARG A 228 -10.25 -12.19 6.25
CA ARG A 228 -11.20 -11.07 6.29
C ARG A 228 -10.50 -9.74 6.56
N VAL A 229 -9.65 -9.66 7.58
CA VAL A 229 -8.95 -8.40 7.91
C VAL A 229 -8.08 -7.92 6.76
N LEU A 230 -7.33 -8.82 6.11
CA LEU A 230 -6.49 -8.48 4.97
C LEU A 230 -7.30 -8.09 3.73
N ALA A 231 -8.38 -8.81 3.45
CA ALA A 231 -9.27 -8.52 2.32
C ALA A 231 -10.00 -7.19 2.50
N ASP A 232 -10.58 -6.93 3.67
CA ASP A 232 -11.24 -5.67 4.00
C ASP A 232 -10.26 -4.49 3.90
N ALA A 233 -9.03 -4.67 4.39
CA ALA A 233 -7.96 -3.68 4.28
C ALA A 233 -7.61 -3.38 2.81
N PHE A 234 -7.38 -4.42 2.00
CA PHE A 234 -7.03 -4.26 0.60
C PHE A 234 -8.16 -3.62 -0.21
N LEU A 235 -9.41 -4.04 -0.01
CA LEU A 235 -10.57 -3.47 -0.69
C LEU A 235 -10.77 -1.99 -0.34
N SER A 236 -10.64 -1.63 0.94
CA SER A 236 -10.75 -0.24 1.38
C SER A 236 -9.69 0.65 0.70
N LEU A 237 -8.45 0.16 0.59
CA LEU A 237 -7.39 0.87 -0.11
C LEU A 237 -7.61 0.93 -1.62
N LEU A 238 -8.13 -0.14 -2.21
CA LEU A 238 -8.43 -0.20 -3.64
C LEU A 238 -9.51 0.81 -4.00
N ASP A 239 -10.58 0.90 -3.22
CA ASP A 239 -11.67 1.86 -3.41
C ASP A 239 -11.15 3.31 -3.37
N LEU A 240 -10.26 3.63 -2.42
CA LEU A 240 -9.59 4.94 -2.34
C LEU A 240 -8.67 5.21 -3.54
N GLY A 241 -7.96 4.18 -4.01
CA GLY A 241 -7.15 4.23 -5.23
C GLY A 241 -7.99 4.53 -6.47
N ILE A 242 -9.12 3.83 -6.65
CA ILE A 242 -10.08 4.06 -7.74
C ILE A 242 -10.69 5.46 -7.61
N SER A 243 -11.07 5.87 -6.40
CA SER A 243 -11.56 7.23 -6.14
C SER A 243 -10.56 8.28 -6.60
N THR A 244 -9.27 8.11 -6.28
CA THR A 244 -8.19 9.00 -6.75
C THR A 244 -8.12 9.05 -8.27
N ILE A 245 -8.16 7.90 -8.93
CA ILE A 245 -8.11 7.80 -10.39
C ILE A 245 -9.30 8.53 -11.04
N ARG A 246 -10.49 8.49 -10.44
CA ARG A 246 -11.69 9.19 -10.95
C ARG A 246 -11.55 10.71 -10.97
N TYR A 247 -10.70 11.28 -10.12
CA TYR A 247 -10.42 12.73 -10.12
C TYR A 247 -9.28 13.13 -11.07
N ALA A 248 -8.53 12.17 -11.61
CA ALA A 248 -7.52 12.42 -12.63
C ALA A 248 -8.17 12.40 -14.02
N LEU A 249 -8.55 13.58 -14.52
CA LEU A 249 -9.28 13.74 -15.80
C LEU A 249 -8.54 13.14 -17.01
N ASP A 250 -7.20 13.21 -16.99
CA ASP A 250 -6.34 12.71 -18.07
C ASP A 250 -5.90 11.25 -17.87
N TYR A 251 -6.48 10.54 -16.90
CA TYR A 251 -6.14 9.14 -16.66
C TYR A 251 -6.57 8.27 -17.85
N PRO A 252 -5.67 7.41 -18.40
CA PRO A 252 -5.99 6.62 -19.58
C PRO A 252 -7.13 5.62 -19.30
N ALA A 253 -8.06 5.51 -20.26
CA ALA A 253 -9.12 4.52 -20.19
C ALA A 253 -8.54 3.10 -20.14
N GLY A 254 -9.02 2.27 -19.22
CA GLY A 254 -8.56 0.89 -19.09
C GLY A 254 -8.51 0.41 -17.65
N LYS A 255 -7.70 -0.64 -17.42
CA LYS A 255 -7.49 -1.18 -16.07
C LYS A 255 -6.59 -0.23 -15.28
N PRO A 256 -6.93 0.04 -14.00
CA PRO A 256 -6.11 0.88 -13.15
C PRO A 256 -4.75 0.21 -12.91
N SER A 257 -3.69 1.02 -12.85
CA SER A 257 -2.37 0.58 -12.43
C SER A 257 -2.10 1.06 -11.01
N TYR A 258 -1.51 0.23 -10.17
CA TYR A 258 -1.17 0.58 -8.79
C TYR A 258 -0.04 -0.29 -8.25
N ASN A 259 0.63 0.21 -7.22
CA ASN A 259 1.55 -0.57 -6.42
C ASN A 259 0.92 -0.89 -5.06
N VAL A 260 1.22 -2.07 -4.55
CA VAL A 260 0.89 -2.48 -3.18
C VAL A 260 2.18 -2.79 -2.45
N ILE A 261 2.32 -2.33 -1.21
CA ILE A 261 3.41 -2.69 -0.30
C ILE A 261 2.77 -3.25 0.97
N ILE A 262 3.24 -4.41 1.42
CA ILE A 262 2.69 -5.13 2.57
C ILE A 262 3.83 -5.38 3.56
N THR A 263 3.70 -4.82 4.76
CA THR A 263 4.53 -5.13 5.92
C THR A 263 3.69 -5.89 6.95
N LEU A 264 4.27 -6.21 8.12
CA LEU A 264 3.50 -6.81 9.20
C LEU A 264 2.55 -5.80 9.89
N GLU A 265 2.80 -4.51 9.72
CA GLU A 265 2.09 -3.43 10.43
C GLU A 265 1.23 -2.57 9.51
N HIS A 266 1.57 -2.47 8.22
CA HIS A 266 0.85 -1.60 7.28
C HIS A 266 0.67 -2.27 5.92
N MET A 267 -0.43 -1.92 5.26
CA MET A 267 -0.63 -2.12 3.84
C MET A 267 -0.73 -0.76 3.17
N HIS A 268 0.01 -0.58 2.08
CA HIS A 268 0.02 0.65 1.28
C HIS A 268 -0.49 0.35 -0.11
N LEU A 269 -1.29 1.26 -0.67
CA LEU A 269 -1.69 1.27 -2.07
C LEU A 269 -1.38 2.64 -2.68
N ILE A 270 -0.69 2.62 -3.81
CA ILE A 270 -0.28 3.81 -4.54
C ILE A 270 -0.81 3.70 -5.97
N PRO A 271 -1.76 4.55 -6.39
CA PRO A 271 -2.23 4.55 -7.78
C PRO A 271 -1.14 5.12 -8.70
N ARG A 272 -1.00 4.53 -9.89
CA ARG A 272 0.11 4.78 -10.83
C ARG A 272 -0.40 5.30 -12.17
N LEU A 273 0.31 6.29 -12.72
CA LEU A 273 0.01 6.84 -14.03
C LEU A 273 0.99 6.35 -15.10
N HIS A 274 2.29 6.39 -14.81
CA HIS A 274 3.36 6.00 -15.73
C HIS A 274 4.37 5.08 -15.05
N GLU A 275 5.02 4.19 -15.79
CA GLU A 275 6.15 3.41 -15.25
C GLU A 275 7.42 4.26 -15.14
N ASN A 276 7.70 5.05 -16.17
CA ASN A 276 8.97 5.72 -16.38
C ASN A 276 8.82 7.23 -16.21
N PHE A 277 9.78 7.85 -15.52
CA PHE A 277 9.95 9.30 -15.47
C PHE A 277 11.11 9.70 -16.38
N VAL A 278 10.93 10.74 -17.19
CA VAL A 278 12.02 11.31 -17.99
C VAL A 278 12.49 12.56 -17.28
N LEU A 279 13.75 12.57 -16.83
CA LEU A 279 14.36 13.74 -16.20
C LEU A 279 14.44 14.89 -17.21
N PRO A 280 13.77 16.04 -16.99
CA PRO A 280 13.77 17.15 -17.94
C PRO A 280 15.16 17.71 -18.24
N GLU A 281 16.07 17.63 -17.26
CA GLU A 281 17.40 18.23 -17.34
C GLU A 281 18.39 17.42 -18.18
N SER A 282 18.22 16.10 -18.24
CA SER A 282 19.17 15.20 -18.93
C SER A 282 18.54 14.31 -20.00
N GLY A 283 17.22 14.15 -20.00
CA GLY A 283 16.53 13.16 -20.83
C GLY A 283 16.68 11.72 -20.35
N ASP A 284 17.32 11.49 -19.19
CA ASP A 284 17.49 10.15 -18.64
C ASP A 284 16.14 9.56 -18.18
N VAL A 285 15.95 8.27 -18.45
CA VAL A 285 14.71 7.56 -18.14
C VAL A 285 14.86 6.74 -16.85
N ILE A 286 14.11 7.13 -15.82
CA ILE A 286 14.06 6.47 -14.51
C ILE A 286 12.81 5.57 -14.45
N SER A 287 13.02 4.25 -14.36
CA SER A 287 11.93 3.29 -14.18
C SER A 287 11.57 3.16 -12.70
N VAL A 288 10.28 3.28 -12.39
CA VAL A 288 9.77 3.25 -11.02
C VAL A 288 8.75 2.12 -10.87
N ASN A 289 9.01 1.25 -9.89
CA ASN A 289 8.06 0.23 -9.44
C ASN A 289 7.69 0.47 -7.96
N ALA A 290 7.02 -0.49 -7.31
CA ALA A 290 6.65 -0.37 -5.90
C ALA A 290 7.82 -0.06 -4.95
N LEU A 291 9.06 -0.46 -5.28
CA LEU A 291 10.22 -0.16 -4.43
C LEU A 291 10.52 1.34 -4.39
N GLY A 292 10.31 2.06 -5.50
CA GLY A 292 10.45 3.52 -5.51
C GLY A 292 9.52 4.18 -4.47
N TYR A 293 8.27 3.71 -4.39
CA TYR A 293 7.29 4.16 -3.39
C TYR A 293 7.54 3.60 -1.98
N ALA A 294 8.24 2.47 -1.86
CA ALA A 294 8.76 2.01 -0.58
C ALA A 294 9.87 2.93 -0.02
N GLY A 295 10.35 3.87 -0.85
CA GLY A 295 11.47 4.76 -0.57
C GLY A 295 12.82 4.18 -0.97
N MET A 296 12.83 3.17 -1.85
CA MET A 296 13.99 2.42 -2.29
C MET A 296 14.14 2.53 -3.82
N LEU A 297 14.88 3.54 -4.29
CA LEU A 297 15.13 3.74 -5.72
C LEU A 297 16.32 2.91 -6.20
N LEU A 298 16.32 2.61 -7.50
CA LEU A 298 17.40 1.91 -8.18
C LEU A 298 17.85 2.74 -9.37
N VAL A 299 19.13 3.08 -9.41
CA VAL A 299 19.76 3.81 -10.51
C VAL A 299 20.92 2.99 -11.07
N LYS A 300 21.27 3.23 -12.33
CA LYS A 300 22.32 2.48 -13.03
C LYS A 300 23.68 3.11 -12.85
N THR A 301 23.78 4.41 -12.58
CA THR A 301 25.07 5.10 -12.44
C THR A 301 25.09 6.10 -11.30
N GLU A 302 26.30 6.45 -10.90
CA GLU A 302 26.55 7.59 -10.00
C GLU A 302 26.11 8.92 -10.63
N GLU A 303 26.20 9.04 -11.95
CA GLU A 303 25.71 10.24 -12.65
C GLU A 303 24.17 10.35 -12.59
N GLU A 304 23.46 9.25 -12.80
CA GLU A 304 22.00 9.19 -12.62
C GLU A 304 21.62 9.46 -11.17
N LEU A 305 22.39 8.95 -10.20
CA LEU A 305 22.19 9.22 -8.77
C LEU A 305 22.20 10.72 -8.48
N GLU A 306 23.24 11.45 -8.91
CA GLU A 306 23.36 12.88 -8.63
C GLU A 306 22.26 13.68 -9.34
N LYS A 307 21.86 13.29 -10.55
CA LYS A 307 20.72 13.92 -11.25
C LYS A 307 19.38 13.68 -10.53
N VAL A 308 19.14 12.45 -10.07
CA VAL A 308 17.93 12.09 -9.30
C VAL A 308 17.86 12.90 -8.00
N LYS A 309 18.97 13.02 -7.28
CA LYS A 309 19.07 13.84 -6.05
C LYS A 309 18.83 15.33 -6.35
N ALA A 310 19.42 15.85 -7.44
CA ALA A 310 19.27 17.26 -7.81
C ALA A 310 17.83 17.62 -8.22
N HIS A 311 17.14 16.73 -8.96
CA HIS A 311 15.75 16.97 -9.35
C HIS A 311 14.78 16.88 -8.16
N GLY A 312 15.00 15.88 -7.30
CA GLY A 312 14.14 15.54 -6.16
C GLY A 312 13.33 14.28 -6.45
N ILE A 313 13.52 13.26 -5.61
CA ILE A 313 12.83 11.97 -5.64
C ILE A 313 11.34 12.14 -5.46
N GLY A 314 10.90 13.01 -4.53
CA GLY A 314 9.48 13.31 -4.35
C GLY A 314 8.81 13.77 -5.65
N LYS A 315 9.49 14.61 -6.44
CA LYS A 315 8.99 15.09 -7.74
C LYS A 315 8.94 13.99 -8.79
N ILE A 316 9.95 13.13 -8.83
CA ILE A 316 9.98 11.96 -9.72
C ILE A 316 8.79 11.05 -9.41
N LEU A 317 8.59 10.69 -8.14
CA LEU A 317 7.50 9.81 -7.71
C LEU A 317 6.13 10.45 -7.96
N ARG A 318 5.99 11.76 -7.78
CA ARG A 318 4.80 12.51 -8.16
C ARG A 318 4.53 12.42 -9.66
N GLY A 319 5.55 12.59 -10.50
CA GLY A 319 5.41 12.56 -11.96
C GLY A 319 5.01 11.20 -12.56
N VAL A 320 5.26 10.10 -11.84
CA VAL A 320 4.81 8.75 -12.23
C VAL A 320 3.59 8.24 -11.45
N GLY A 321 3.17 9.00 -10.43
CA GLY A 321 2.02 8.74 -9.58
C GLY A 321 0.82 9.62 -9.97
N LEU A 322 -0.11 9.77 -9.03
CA LEU A 322 -1.23 10.71 -9.14
C LEU A 322 -1.17 11.76 -8.03
N GLU A 323 -1.85 12.88 -8.25
CA GLU A 323 -2.04 13.91 -7.24
C GLU A 323 -2.89 13.40 -6.08
N SER A 324 -2.55 13.82 -4.87
CA SER A 324 -3.36 13.51 -3.68
C SER A 324 -4.68 14.26 -3.74
N VAL A 325 -5.79 13.53 -3.55
CA VAL A 325 -7.15 14.09 -3.46
C VAL A 325 -7.76 13.86 -2.09
N HIS A 326 -6.92 13.68 -1.07
CA HIS A 326 -7.34 13.32 0.29
C HIS A 326 -8.38 14.28 0.88
N GLU A 327 -8.21 15.59 0.70
CA GLU A 327 -9.16 16.60 1.18
C GLU A 327 -10.54 16.44 0.53
N VAL A 328 -10.57 16.13 -0.77
CA VAL A 328 -11.82 15.89 -1.51
C VAL A 328 -12.48 14.60 -1.05
N GLN A 329 -11.69 13.57 -0.76
CA GLN A 329 -12.19 12.28 -0.25
C GLN A 329 -12.79 12.43 1.16
N LEU A 330 -12.19 13.26 2.02
CA LEU A 330 -12.77 13.61 3.32
C LEU A 330 -14.04 14.43 3.14
N ALA A 331 -14.03 15.46 2.29
CA ALA A 331 -15.18 16.32 2.06
C ALA A 331 -16.40 15.55 1.52
N GLY A 332 -16.19 14.57 0.62
CA GLY A 332 -17.25 13.72 0.09
C GLY A 332 -17.87 12.73 1.10
N THR A 333 -17.28 12.58 2.30
CA THR A 333 -17.85 11.78 3.39
C THR A 333 -18.69 12.60 4.39
N THR A 334 -18.71 13.92 4.23
CA THR A 334 -19.54 14.86 5.01
C THR A 334 -20.55 15.52 4.07
N ASP A 335 -21.85 15.46 4.36
CA ASP A 335 -22.96 15.96 3.51
C ASP A 335 -22.90 17.47 3.15
N GLU A 336 -21.90 18.22 3.58
CA GLU A 336 -21.78 19.68 3.37
C GLU A 336 -21.06 20.09 2.06
N ALA A 337 -20.47 19.16 1.30
CA ALA A 337 -19.48 19.51 0.27
C ALA A 337 -19.97 19.61 -1.19
N VAL A 338 -21.26 19.81 -1.46
CA VAL A 338 -21.71 20.17 -2.83
C VAL A 338 -21.48 21.67 -3.12
N ASN A 339 -21.29 22.51 -2.09
CA ASN A 339 -21.20 23.97 -2.24
C ASN A 339 -19.79 24.59 -2.02
N LEU A 340 -18.78 23.84 -1.60
CA LEU A 340 -17.44 24.38 -1.32
C LEU A 340 -16.36 24.03 -2.37
N ALA A 341 -16.63 23.12 -3.31
CA ALA A 341 -15.65 22.69 -4.32
C ALA A 341 -15.56 23.63 -5.56
N ALA A 342 -16.17 24.82 -5.51
CA ALA A 342 -16.19 25.78 -6.61
C ALA A 342 -15.94 27.20 -6.07
N PRO A 343 -14.75 27.50 -5.51
CA PRO A 343 -13.78 28.27 -6.31
C PRO A 343 -12.33 28.20 -5.77
N HIS A 344 -11.52 27.21 -6.14
CA HIS A 344 -10.06 27.29 -5.90
C HIS A 344 -9.18 26.83 -7.07
N MET A 345 -9.78 26.44 -8.20
CA MET A 345 -9.05 26.40 -9.47
C MET A 345 -9.17 27.76 -10.15
N TYR A 346 -8.05 28.34 -10.56
CA TYR A 346 -7.88 29.58 -11.32
C TYR A 346 -7.80 30.91 -10.54
N LEU A 347 -6.65 31.15 -9.92
CA LEU A 347 -6.06 32.49 -9.87
C LEU A 347 -4.69 32.40 -10.54
N ASN A 348 -4.65 32.61 -11.86
CA ASN A 348 -3.48 33.01 -12.65
C ASN A 348 -3.87 33.16 -14.14
N ASP A 349 -4.67 34.19 -14.49
CA ASP A 349 -4.53 34.97 -15.74
C ASP A 349 -5.60 36.09 -15.79
N PRO A 350 -5.26 37.39 -15.93
CA PRO A 350 -6.25 38.45 -15.92
C PRO A 350 -6.57 38.89 -17.35
N LEU A 351 -7.28 38.09 -18.15
CA LEU A 351 -7.88 38.53 -19.42
C LEU A 351 -8.85 37.46 -19.96
N THR A 352 -10.08 37.41 -19.42
CA THR A 352 -11.34 37.03 -20.12
C THR A 352 -12.47 36.84 -19.10
N THR A 353 -13.01 37.94 -18.57
CA THR A 353 -14.32 37.92 -17.93
C THR A 353 -15.40 38.02 -18.99
N ASP A 354 -15.88 36.87 -19.48
CA ASP A 354 -17.21 36.80 -20.09
C ASP A 354 -18.06 35.78 -19.33
N ALA A 355 -18.81 36.28 -18.36
CA ALA A 355 -19.70 35.51 -17.49
C ALA A 355 -20.80 34.75 -18.26
N ARG A 356 -21.00 35.03 -19.56
CA ARG A 356 -21.98 34.33 -20.41
C ARG A 356 -21.48 33.00 -20.97
N LEU A 357 -20.17 32.78 -21.05
CA LEU A 357 -19.62 31.48 -21.46
C LEU A 357 -19.76 30.42 -20.34
N TYR A 358 -19.72 30.87 -19.08
CA TYR A 358 -19.83 30.00 -17.90
C TYR A 358 -21.23 29.39 -17.73
N GLU A 359 -22.29 30.18 -17.98
CA GLU A 359 -23.66 29.65 -18.00
C GLU A 359 -23.88 28.64 -19.13
N ALA A 360 -23.28 28.89 -20.31
CA ALA A 360 -23.41 28.01 -21.46
C ALA A 360 -22.70 26.66 -21.26
N ILE A 361 -21.56 26.63 -20.57
CA ILE A 361 -20.79 25.39 -20.30
C ILE A 361 -21.44 24.58 -19.17
N LEU A 362 -21.92 25.23 -18.10
CA LEU A 362 -22.66 24.54 -17.02
C LEU A 362 -24.02 23.99 -17.48
N LEU A 363 -24.66 24.61 -18.48
CA LEU A 363 -25.88 24.09 -19.11
C LEU A 363 -25.61 22.98 -20.15
N GLN A 364 -24.36 22.77 -20.58
CA GLN A 364 -24.00 21.70 -21.54
C GLN A 364 -23.52 20.41 -20.87
N SER A 365 -23.05 20.45 -19.63
CA SER A 365 -22.62 19.28 -18.87
C SER A 365 -23.69 18.76 -17.91
N SER A 366 -24.94 18.59 -18.38
CA SER A 366 -25.99 17.80 -17.72
C SER A 366 -27.20 17.65 -18.64
N ARG A 367 -27.05 16.94 -19.77
CA ARG A 367 -28.21 16.33 -20.43
C ARG A 367 -28.49 14.97 -19.82
N THR A 368 -28.88 14.95 -18.55
CA THR A 368 -29.77 13.89 -18.07
C THR A 368 -31.09 14.09 -18.81
N GLN A 369 -31.33 13.29 -19.84
CA GLN A 369 -32.69 13.18 -20.37
C GLN A 369 -33.56 12.68 -19.22
N TYR A 370 -34.46 13.53 -18.72
CA TYR A 370 -35.63 13.07 -17.99
C TYR A 370 -36.50 12.29 -18.99
N VAL A 371 -36.13 11.04 -19.23
CA VAL A 371 -37.05 10.06 -19.78
C VAL A 371 -38.10 9.89 -18.68
N ARG A 372 -39.27 10.48 -18.93
CA ARG A 372 -40.51 10.15 -18.22
C ARG A 372 -40.56 8.63 -18.11
N ALA A 373 -40.68 8.11 -16.89
CA ALA A 373 -40.84 6.68 -16.67
C ALA A 373 -42.15 6.22 -17.32
N GLU A 374 -42.07 5.80 -18.58
CA GLU A 374 -43.09 4.98 -19.19
C GLU A 374 -42.98 3.59 -18.55
N ASN A 375 -44.09 3.12 -18.00
CA ASN A 375 -44.17 1.77 -17.44
C ASN A 375 -43.70 0.77 -18.52
N SER A 376 -42.83 -0.15 -18.11
CA SER A 376 -42.18 -1.16 -18.94
C SER A 376 -43.12 -2.13 -19.68
N SER A 377 -44.44 -1.94 -19.58
CA SER A 377 -45.47 -2.66 -20.33
C SER A 377 -45.90 -1.98 -21.64
N GLU A 378 -45.67 -0.68 -21.83
CA GLU A 378 -46.09 0.03 -23.07
C GLU A 378 -45.06 -0.05 -24.20
N ALA A 379 -43.79 -0.26 -23.89
CA ALA A 379 -42.70 -0.24 -24.87
C ALA A 379 -42.59 -1.51 -25.76
N VAL A 380 -43.45 -2.52 -25.58
CA VAL A 380 -43.39 -3.78 -26.37
C VAL A 380 -44.78 -4.19 -26.85
N SER A 381 -45.37 -3.36 -27.72
CA SER A 381 -46.55 -3.73 -28.51
C SER A 381 -46.13 -3.90 -29.98
N LEU A 382 -45.92 -5.13 -30.42
CA LEU A 382 -45.90 -5.47 -31.84
C LEU A 382 -47.36 -5.60 -32.30
N GLN A 383 -47.84 -4.60 -33.03
CA GLN A 383 -49.16 -4.59 -33.70
C GLN A 383 -50.36 -4.83 -32.74
N GLY A 384 -50.37 -4.21 -31.56
CA GLY A 384 -51.60 -4.08 -30.75
C GLY A 384 -52.09 -5.35 -30.05
N LYS A 385 -51.24 -6.38 -29.89
CA LYS A 385 -51.52 -7.54 -29.03
C LYS A 385 -50.52 -7.62 -27.89
N PRO A 386 -50.94 -7.93 -26.65
CA PRO A 386 -50.05 -7.95 -25.49
C PRO A 386 -48.95 -8.99 -25.69
N ALA A 387 -47.69 -8.54 -25.66
CA ALA A 387 -46.52 -9.39 -25.79
C ALA A 387 -46.38 -10.27 -24.53
N LYS A 388 -46.55 -11.59 -24.68
CA LYS A 388 -46.36 -12.58 -23.60
C LYS A 388 -44.89 -12.88 -23.29
N THR A 389 -43.97 -12.29 -24.06
CA THR A 389 -42.52 -12.48 -24.01
C THR A 389 -41.87 -12.12 -22.65
N PRO A 390 -42.26 -11.05 -21.92
CA PRO A 390 -41.66 -10.74 -20.62
C PRO A 390 -42.07 -11.75 -19.54
N ILE A 391 -43.27 -12.32 -19.63
CA ILE A 391 -43.76 -13.35 -18.69
C ILE A 391 -42.98 -14.65 -18.89
N ILE A 392 -42.73 -15.03 -20.14
CA ILE A 392 -41.94 -16.23 -20.48
C ILE A 392 -40.48 -16.05 -20.04
N ALA A 393 -39.87 -14.89 -20.29
CA ALA A 393 -38.50 -14.60 -19.88
C ALA A 393 -38.35 -14.60 -18.34
N GLY A 394 -39.29 -14.00 -17.62
CA GLY A 394 -39.31 -14.01 -16.16
C GLY A 394 -39.45 -15.42 -15.57
N SER A 395 -40.31 -16.25 -16.16
CA SER A 395 -40.49 -17.65 -15.72
C SER A 395 -39.25 -18.51 -15.97
N VAL A 396 -38.53 -18.30 -17.07
CA VAL A 396 -37.29 -19.03 -17.37
C VAL A 396 -36.17 -18.61 -16.43
N CYS A 397 -36.00 -17.30 -16.18
CA CYS A 397 -35.00 -16.79 -15.24
C CYS A 397 -35.26 -17.27 -13.81
N GLY A 398 -36.52 -17.20 -13.35
CA GLY A 398 -36.93 -17.71 -12.05
C GLY A 398 -36.73 -19.23 -11.91
N GLY A 399 -37.01 -19.99 -12.98
CA GLY A 399 -36.78 -21.44 -13.02
C GLY A 399 -35.31 -21.81 -12.87
N VAL A 400 -34.40 -21.09 -13.54
CA VAL A 400 -32.95 -21.30 -13.43
C VAL A 400 -32.43 -20.99 -12.02
N LEU A 401 -32.89 -19.90 -11.42
CA LEU A 401 -32.52 -19.54 -10.04
C LEU A 401 -33.04 -20.57 -9.02
N LEU A 402 -34.26 -21.07 -9.20
CA LEU A 402 -34.83 -22.12 -8.35
C LEU A 402 -34.01 -23.41 -8.46
N LEU A 403 -33.60 -23.80 -9.68
CA LEU A 403 -32.74 -24.96 -9.91
C LEU A 403 -31.37 -24.80 -9.24
N ALA A 404 -30.75 -23.62 -9.34
CA ALA A 404 -29.49 -23.32 -8.67
C ALA A 404 -29.62 -23.44 -7.13
N TRP A 405 -30.71 -22.94 -6.56
CA TRP A 405 -31.01 -23.09 -5.13
C TRP A 405 -31.26 -24.55 -4.72
N ILE A 406 -31.97 -25.34 -5.53
CA ILE A 406 -32.18 -26.78 -5.25
C ILE A 406 -30.85 -27.54 -5.26
N ILE A 407 -29.96 -27.23 -6.22
CA ILE A 407 -28.61 -27.83 -6.27
C ILE A 407 -27.79 -27.41 -5.05
N GLY A 408 -27.80 -26.13 -4.69
CA GLY A 408 -27.12 -25.60 -3.50
C GLY A 408 -27.61 -26.26 -2.21
N PHE A 409 -28.93 -26.38 -2.01
CA PHE A 409 -29.51 -27.08 -0.87
C PHE A 409 -29.17 -28.57 -0.87
N SER A 410 -29.18 -29.24 -2.02
CA SER A 410 -28.83 -30.66 -2.13
C SER A 410 -27.37 -30.90 -1.72
N ILE A 411 -26.45 -30.04 -2.16
CA ILE A 411 -25.03 -30.08 -1.73
C ILE A 411 -24.93 -29.81 -0.23
N TYR A 412 -25.65 -28.81 0.28
CA TYR A 412 -25.68 -28.47 1.70
C TYR A 412 -26.16 -29.64 2.58
N PHE A 413 -27.30 -30.25 2.23
CA PHE A 413 -27.84 -31.40 2.97
C PHE A 413 -26.95 -32.63 2.88
N ARG A 414 -26.33 -32.89 1.71
CA ARG A 414 -25.34 -33.96 1.56
C ARG A 414 -24.12 -33.71 2.45
N LYS A 415 -23.57 -32.50 2.45
CA LYS A 415 -22.43 -32.11 3.31
C LYS A 415 -22.81 -32.21 4.79
N ARG A 416 -24.02 -31.80 5.17
CA ARG A 416 -24.55 -31.90 6.54
C ARG A 416 -24.77 -33.35 6.99
N TYR A 417 -25.24 -34.22 6.10
CA TYR A 417 -25.40 -35.66 6.37
C TYR A 417 -24.04 -36.36 6.53
N VAL A 418 -23.08 -36.08 5.64
CA VAL A 418 -21.71 -36.62 5.72
C VAL A 418 -21.03 -36.18 7.02
N ARG A 419 -21.18 -34.91 7.43
CA ARG A 419 -20.69 -34.42 8.74
C ARG A 419 -21.32 -35.16 9.92
N LYS A 420 -22.62 -35.45 9.89
CA LYS A 420 -23.29 -36.25 10.94
C LYS A 420 -22.79 -37.70 10.95
N LYS A 421 -22.55 -38.31 9.77
CA LYS A 421 -22.00 -39.68 9.66
C LYS A 421 -20.56 -39.74 10.19
N LEU A 422 -19.73 -38.76 9.84
CA LEU A 422 -18.36 -38.63 10.36
C LEU A 422 -18.33 -38.42 11.87
N LYS A 423 -19.20 -37.58 12.44
CA LYS A 423 -19.32 -37.40 13.90
C LYS A 423 -19.74 -38.70 14.60
N ARG A 424 -20.67 -39.46 14.02
CA ARG A 424 -21.08 -40.78 14.55
C ARG A 424 -19.97 -41.84 14.42
N ALA A 425 -19.21 -41.83 13.32
CA ALA A 425 -18.07 -42.72 13.14
C ALA A 425 -16.91 -42.37 14.09
N ALA A 426 -16.62 -41.09 14.30
CA ALA A 426 -15.63 -40.63 15.26
C ALA A 426 -16.00 -41.00 16.70
N ALA A 427 -17.28 -40.88 17.07
CA ALA A 427 -17.80 -41.33 18.36
C ALA A 427 -17.71 -42.86 18.53
N ALA A 428 -17.88 -43.64 17.46
CA ALA A 428 -17.75 -45.10 17.49
C ALA A 428 -16.28 -45.58 17.59
N ILE A 429 -15.31 -44.75 17.21
CA ILE A 429 -13.86 -45.03 17.30
C ILE A 429 -13.26 -44.50 18.62
N GLY A 430 -14.08 -43.91 19.50
CA GLY A 430 -13.63 -43.44 20.82
C GLY A 430 -12.79 -42.15 20.77
N LEU A 431 -12.83 -41.39 19.66
CA LEU A 431 -12.23 -40.07 19.64
C LEU A 431 -13.06 -39.10 20.49
N PRO A 432 -12.45 -38.33 21.41
CA PRO A 432 -13.17 -37.34 22.19
C PRO A 432 -13.78 -36.27 21.27
N PRO A 433 -14.96 -35.75 21.60
CA PRO A 433 -15.52 -34.61 20.87
C PRO A 433 -14.54 -33.43 20.97
N PRO A 434 -14.42 -32.60 19.90
CA PRO A 434 -13.64 -31.37 20.00
C PRO A 434 -14.15 -30.56 21.18
N PRO A 435 -13.25 -29.90 21.94
CA PRO A 435 -13.64 -29.14 23.13
C PRO A 435 -14.75 -28.17 22.76
N GLU A 436 -15.85 -28.21 23.52
CA GLU A 436 -16.87 -27.17 23.44
C GLU A 436 -16.17 -25.84 23.72
N LEU A 437 -16.21 -24.92 22.75
CA LEU A 437 -15.92 -23.53 23.03
C LEU A 437 -16.83 -23.12 24.17
N LYS A 438 -16.23 -22.91 25.35
CA LYS A 438 -16.91 -22.38 26.52
C LYS A 438 -17.71 -21.18 26.04
N SER A 439 -19.02 -21.25 26.24
CA SER A 439 -19.93 -20.12 26.06
C SER A 439 -19.29 -18.88 26.66
N ARG A 440 -19.22 -17.82 25.86
CA ARG A 440 -18.83 -16.46 26.22
C ARG A 440 -19.29 -16.18 27.67
N PRO A 441 -18.42 -15.70 28.58
CA PRO A 441 -18.88 -15.29 29.90
C PRO A 441 -20.01 -14.28 29.71
N GLU A 442 -21.11 -14.48 30.41
CA GLU A 442 -22.24 -13.55 30.39
C GLU A 442 -21.70 -12.15 30.68
N THR A 443 -21.88 -11.25 29.72
CA THR A 443 -21.58 -9.83 29.91
C THR A 443 -22.43 -9.36 31.07
N GLU A 444 -21.76 -9.03 32.17
CA GLU A 444 -22.34 -8.34 33.31
C GLU A 444 -23.14 -7.16 32.77
N LYS A 445 -24.42 -7.09 33.16
CA LYS A 445 -25.30 -5.98 32.79
C LYS A 445 -24.69 -4.70 33.35
N VAL A 446 -24.00 -3.94 32.50
CA VAL A 446 -23.56 -2.59 32.81
C VAL A 446 -24.82 -1.76 33.01
N VAL A 447 -25.18 -1.52 34.27
CA VAL A 447 -26.18 -0.53 34.65
C VAL A 447 -25.54 0.83 34.41
N ILE A 448 -25.88 1.44 33.27
CA ILE A 448 -25.50 2.81 32.95
C ILE A 448 -26.16 3.70 34.01
N PRO A 449 -25.41 4.48 34.80
CA PRO A 449 -26.02 5.44 35.72
C PRO A 449 -26.84 6.46 34.92
N PRO A 450 -28.00 6.92 35.42
CA PRO A 450 -28.81 7.88 34.71
C PRO A 450 -28.03 9.16 34.45
N ASP A 451 -28.18 9.70 33.25
CA ASP A 451 -27.62 10.98 32.81
C ASP A 451 -27.77 12.05 33.93
N PRO A 452 -26.68 12.73 34.34
CA PRO A 452 -26.76 13.77 35.38
C PRO A 452 -27.77 14.88 35.07
N ALA A 453 -28.11 15.12 33.80
CA ALA A 453 -29.15 16.07 33.41
C ALA A 453 -30.57 15.65 33.87
N VAL A 454 -30.82 14.35 34.05
CA VAL A 454 -32.07 13.81 34.60
C VAL A 454 -32.09 13.93 36.14
N LEU A 455 -30.94 13.73 36.79
CA LEU A 455 -30.80 13.91 38.25
C LEU A 455 -30.90 15.38 38.69
N LEU A 456 -30.49 16.32 37.83
CA LEU A 456 -30.57 17.77 38.06
C LEU A 456 -31.94 18.36 37.68
N GLY A 457 -32.93 17.53 37.34
CA GLY A 457 -34.30 17.97 37.03
C GLY A 457 -34.42 18.80 35.74
N GLN A 458 -33.38 18.84 34.90
CA GLN A 458 -33.38 19.60 33.65
C GLN A 458 -34.12 18.88 32.52
N ARG A 459 -34.48 17.59 32.70
CA ARG A 459 -35.16 16.79 31.68
C ARG A 459 -36.05 15.70 32.28
N ALA A 460 -37.27 15.55 31.77
CA ALA A 460 -38.16 14.43 32.11
C ALA A 460 -37.75 13.16 31.35
N PRO A 461 -37.80 11.96 31.98
CA PRO A 461 -37.38 10.72 31.33
C PRO A 461 -38.44 10.21 30.36
N GLY A 462 -38.02 10.02 29.11
CA GLY A 462 -38.79 9.38 28.05
C GLY A 462 -39.34 10.39 27.05
N HIS A 463 -38.73 10.45 25.86
CA HIS A 463 -39.36 10.53 24.53
C HIS A 463 -38.24 10.36 23.50
N ALA A 464 -38.19 9.20 22.87
CA ALA A 464 -37.42 8.99 21.65
C ALA A 464 -38.19 9.67 20.52
N PHE A 465 -37.58 10.64 19.84
CA PHE A 465 -38.17 11.20 18.62
C PHE A 465 -37.87 10.25 17.46
N ALA A 466 -38.94 9.68 16.92
CA ALA A 466 -38.98 9.10 15.59
C ALA A 466 -39.02 10.23 14.56
N ASP A 467 -38.36 10.01 13.42
CA ASP A 467 -38.40 10.86 12.24
C ASP A 467 -39.84 11.13 11.78
N THR A 468 -40.22 12.40 11.63
CA THR A 468 -41.26 12.82 10.68
C THR A 468 -40.95 14.20 10.13
N ASN A 469 -40.85 14.27 8.80
CA ASN A 469 -40.82 15.47 7.98
C ASN A 469 -42.12 16.29 8.08
N ASP A 470 -42.00 17.55 7.65
CA ASP A 470 -42.99 18.60 7.44
C ASP A 470 -43.55 19.32 8.68
N THR A 471 -43.15 20.58 8.89
CA THR A 471 -43.95 21.77 8.53
C THR A 471 -43.12 23.05 8.77
N GLN A 472 -43.26 23.99 7.83
CA GLN A 472 -42.67 25.33 7.75
C GLN A 472 -42.69 26.13 9.07
N VAL A 473 -41.58 26.82 9.37
CA VAL A 473 -41.54 27.90 10.39
C VAL A 473 -41.10 29.22 9.72
N PRO A 474 -41.82 30.34 9.92
CA PRO A 474 -41.55 31.62 9.27
C PRO A 474 -40.44 32.43 9.95
N ILE A 475 -39.70 33.17 9.11
CA ILE A 475 -38.62 34.10 9.46
C ILE A 475 -39.16 35.34 10.20
N PRO A 476 -38.61 35.73 11.37
CA PRO A 476 -38.81 37.08 11.90
C PRO A 476 -37.77 38.07 11.34
N LYS A 477 -38.27 39.21 10.88
CA LYS A 477 -37.54 40.36 10.30
C LYS A 477 -36.63 41.07 11.32
N PRO A 478 -35.59 41.79 10.86
CA PRO A 478 -34.75 42.62 11.71
C PRO A 478 -35.42 43.98 12.01
N VAL A 479 -35.28 44.45 13.26
CA VAL A 479 -35.63 45.83 13.64
C VAL A 479 -34.36 46.59 13.99
N VAL A 480 -34.16 47.71 13.30
CA VAL A 480 -33.12 48.73 13.48
C VAL A 480 -33.75 49.94 14.15
N VAL A 481 -33.16 50.48 15.24
CA VAL A 481 -33.23 51.90 15.68
C VAL A 481 -32.03 52.13 16.65
N LEU A 482 -30.90 52.71 16.21
CA LEU A 482 -30.46 54.12 16.14
C LEU A 482 -29.69 54.65 17.38
N SER A 483 -28.69 55.47 17.05
CA SER A 483 -27.51 55.92 17.81
C SER A 483 -27.74 57.19 18.61
N GLU A 484 -26.94 57.42 19.66
CA GLU A 484 -26.45 58.76 20.02
C GLU A 484 -25.09 58.68 20.77
N LYS A 485 -24.13 59.51 20.35
CA LYS A 485 -22.86 59.86 21.06
C LYS A 485 -23.05 61.24 21.70
N PRO A 486 -22.34 61.62 22.79
CA PRO A 486 -21.02 62.28 22.70
C PRO A 486 -20.09 61.86 23.88
N ASN A 487 -18.82 62.21 24.08
CA ASN A 487 -17.99 63.33 23.65
C ASN A 487 -16.50 63.00 23.91
N SER A 488 -15.60 63.68 23.20
CA SER A 488 -14.14 63.71 23.32
C SER A 488 -13.62 64.58 24.49
N GLN A 489 -12.39 64.33 24.96
CA GLN A 489 -11.34 65.26 25.50
C GLN A 489 -10.41 64.47 26.46
N THR A 490 -9.07 64.57 26.59
CA THR A 490 -7.96 65.35 26.00
C THR A 490 -6.62 64.63 26.35
N ARG A 491 -5.59 64.87 25.53
CA ARG A 491 -4.17 64.41 25.58
C ARG A 491 -3.33 64.96 26.76
N THR A 492 -2.09 64.42 26.89
CA THR A 492 -0.75 65.05 27.26
C THR A 492 -0.11 64.37 28.49
N VAL A 493 0.95 63.54 28.44
CA VAL A 493 2.41 63.65 28.11
C VAL A 493 3.32 64.16 29.27
N ALA A 494 4.22 63.25 29.71
CA ALA A 494 5.64 63.38 30.15
C ALA A 494 6.09 63.76 31.59
N ILE A 495 7.34 63.28 31.86
CA ILE A 495 8.43 63.73 32.77
C ILE A 495 8.47 63.05 34.17
N ASP A 496 9.59 62.68 34.82
CA ASP A 496 11.00 62.26 34.58
C ASP A 496 11.63 62.14 36.01
N THR A 497 12.81 61.50 36.12
CA THR A 497 13.83 61.53 37.20
C THR A 497 13.59 60.63 38.44
N GLY A 498 14.54 59.88 39.01
CA GLY A 498 15.98 59.66 38.79
C GLY A 498 16.73 59.38 40.13
N ARG A 499 17.82 58.56 40.07
CA ARG A 499 18.93 58.33 41.07
C ARG A 499 18.67 57.43 42.31
N SER A 500 19.62 56.66 42.90
CA SER A 500 20.99 56.19 42.59
C SER A 500 21.54 55.25 43.71
N ILE A 501 22.45 54.31 43.38
CA ILE A 501 23.63 53.78 44.16
C ILE A 501 23.32 52.98 45.47
N GLY A 502 23.97 51.86 45.84
CA GLY A 502 25.30 51.33 45.50
C GLY A 502 25.52 49.85 45.88
N ASP A 503 26.80 49.52 46.03
CA ASP A 503 27.52 48.32 45.57
C ASP A 503 28.06 47.44 46.74
N VAL A 504 28.71 46.31 46.39
CA VAL A 504 29.66 45.46 47.18
C VAL A 504 29.03 44.47 48.19
N GLY A 505 29.42 43.19 48.36
CA GLY A 505 30.45 42.28 47.82
C GLY A 505 30.75 41.14 48.83
N VAL A 506 31.05 39.93 48.31
CA VAL A 506 32.00 38.88 48.79
C VAL A 506 31.92 38.26 50.22
N GLY A 507 32.00 36.91 50.28
CA GLY A 507 32.68 36.13 51.35
C GLY A 507 31.80 35.07 52.06
N LEU A 508 31.92 33.77 51.78
CA LEU A 508 32.89 32.75 52.29
C LEU A 508 32.61 32.20 53.71
N SER A 509 32.81 30.87 53.82
CA SER A 509 32.89 29.99 55.02
C SER A 509 31.56 29.61 55.68
N GLY A 510 31.29 28.37 56.11
CA GLY A 510 32.10 27.15 56.18
C GLY A 510 31.62 26.27 57.35
N SER A 511 31.66 24.94 57.14
CA SER A 511 31.69 23.86 58.17
C SER A 511 30.40 23.64 58.99
N SER A 512 30.01 22.45 59.47
CA SER A 512 30.43 21.05 59.33
C SER A 512 29.55 20.21 60.28
N SER A 513 29.70 18.88 60.23
CA SER A 513 29.09 17.79 61.03
C SER A 513 27.78 17.23 60.45
N GLY A 514 27.67 16.00 59.96
CA GLY A 514 28.56 14.84 59.99
C GLY A 514 28.09 13.81 61.02
N THR A 515 27.43 12.74 60.56
CA THR A 515 27.48 11.41 61.18
C THR A 515 27.24 10.34 60.12
N ASP A 516 28.14 9.37 60.15
CA ASP A 516 28.43 8.32 59.19
C ASP A 516 27.46 7.14 59.17
N GLY A 517 27.55 6.38 58.07
CA GLY A 517 27.01 5.03 57.92
C GLY A 517 27.52 4.37 56.64
N GLU A 518 28.75 3.84 56.70
CA GLU A 518 29.33 2.67 55.99
C GLU A 518 28.32 1.82 55.16
N ARG A 519 28.59 1.20 54.00
CA ARG A 519 29.76 0.73 53.23
C ARG A 519 29.12 0.17 51.93
N VAL A 520 29.67 0.27 50.72
CA VAL A 520 30.64 -0.65 50.10
C VAL A 520 30.98 -0.06 48.72
N GLU A 521 32.27 0.16 48.46
CA GLU A 521 32.83 0.45 47.14
C GLU A 521 32.82 -0.82 46.26
N GLU A 522 32.44 -0.66 44.99
CA GLU A 522 33.04 -1.44 43.91
C GLU A 522 33.36 -0.51 42.73
N HIS A 523 34.65 -0.26 42.55
CA HIS A 523 35.23 0.47 41.43
C HIS A 523 35.67 -0.54 40.35
N ARG A 524 35.25 -0.31 39.09
CA ARG A 524 35.98 -0.48 37.79
C ARG A 524 35.03 -0.85 36.63
N PRO A 525 35.41 -0.67 35.35
CA PRO A 525 35.89 0.56 34.71
C PRO A 525 35.27 0.77 33.30
N LEU A 526 35.58 1.92 32.71
CA LEU A 526 35.39 2.24 31.29
C LEU A 526 36.01 1.15 30.37
N LEU A 527 35.21 0.62 29.45
CA LEU A 527 35.64 -0.31 28.40
C LEU A 527 36.04 0.48 27.15
N THR A 528 37.35 0.66 26.98
CA THR A 528 38.01 1.03 25.74
C THR A 528 38.06 -0.21 24.85
N ILE A 529 37.40 -0.19 23.69
CA ILE A 529 37.52 -1.27 22.69
C ILE A 529 38.71 -0.95 21.80
N THR A 530 39.78 -1.74 21.98
CA THR A 530 40.93 -1.81 21.09
C THR A 530 40.57 -2.56 19.82
N THR A 531 40.75 -1.89 18.68
CA THR A 531 40.75 -2.49 17.34
C THR A 531 42.10 -3.16 17.09
N ASP A 532 42.13 -4.49 17.06
CA ASP A 532 43.28 -5.24 16.53
C ASP A 532 43.14 -5.36 15.00
N LEU A 533 43.91 -4.51 14.31
CA LEU A 533 44.29 -4.65 12.92
C LEU A 533 45.37 -5.74 12.82
N GLN A 534 45.09 -6.83 12.12
CA GLN A 534 46.14 -7.73 11.64
C GLN A 534 46.56 -7.34 10.23
N ASP A 535 47.81 -6.87 10.19
CA ASP A 535 48.64 -6.57 9.06
C ASP A 535 48.94 -7.84 8.25
N ILE A 536 48.64 -7.84 6.94
CA ILE A 536 49.05 -8.91 6.02
C ILE A 536 49.82 -8.27 4.86
N SER A 537 50.97 -7.70 5.18
CA SER A 537 52.01 -7.36 4.22
C SER A 537 52.89 -8.59 3.94
N ALA A 538 52.39 -9.57 3.19
CA ALA A 538 53.23 -10.59 2.55
C ALA A 538 52.42 -11.39 1.52
N LEU A 539 52.61 -11.13 0.23
CA LEU A 539 53.05 -12.12 -0.74
C LEU A 539 53.26 -11.49 -2.12
N ARG A 540 54.46 -11.75 -2.62
CA ARG A 540 55.09 -11.22 -3.83
C ARG A 540 54.36 -11.66 -5.11
N ARG A 541 54.37 -10.77 -6.10
CA ARG A 541 54.27 -11.09 -7.53
C ARG A 541 55.41 -12.03 -7.97
N PRO A 542 55.18 -12.88 -8.97
CA PRO A 542 56.20 -13.19 -9.96
C PRO A 542 55.84 -12.60 -11.33
N ASN A 543 56.85 -12.00 -11.96
CA ASN A 543 56.90 -11.58 -13.35
C ASN A 543 57.18 -12.77 -14.29
N ASN A 544 56.72 -12.63 -15.54
CA ASN A 544 57.28 -13.11 -16.82
C ASN A 544 57.79 -14.56 -16.95
N VAL A 545 57.22 -15.32 -17.91
CA VAL A 545 57.96 -16.06 -18.97
C VAL A 545 57.09 -16.22 -20.24
N GLU A 546 57.56 -15.56 -21.30
CA GLU A 546 57.68 -15.90 -22.73
C GLU A 546 56.57 -16.51 -23.65
N LYS A 547 56.69 -16.02 -24.89
CA LYS A 547 56.07 -16.41 -26.16
C LYS A 547 56.59 -17.75 -26.70
N GLY A 548 55.74 -18.46 -27.45
CA GLY A 548 56.08 -19.40 -28.53
C GLY A 548 54.80 -19.76 -29.30
N HIS A 549 54.54 -19.23 -30.50
CA HIS A 549 54.88 -19.75 -31.84
C HIS A 549 54.45 -21.21 -32.11
N GLY A 550 53.65 -21.38 -33.19
CA GLY A 550 53.33 -22.66 -33.84
C GLY A 550 51.82 -22.88 -33.98
N ALA A 551 51.14 -22.46 -35.05
CA ALA A 551 51.12 -23.01 -36.42
C ALA A 551 49.95 -24.00 -36.65
N ASP A 552 49.11 -23.60 -37.60
CA ASP A 552 48.41 -24.37 -38.63
C ASP A 552 47.31 -25.41 -38.35
N ALA A 553 46.50 -25.51 -39.41
CA ALA A 553 45.58 -26.57 -39.83
C ALA A 553 44.17 -26.50 -39.21
N SER A 554 43.15 -25.95 -39.88
CA SER A 554 42.50 -26.38 -41.14
C SER A 554 41.13 -27.00 -40.85
N SER A 555 40.14 -26.46 -41.56
CA SER A 555 39.02 -27.17 -42.17
C SER A 555 38.06 -27.98 -41.30
N GLY A 556 36.77 -27.67 -41.47
CA GLY A 556 35.77 -28.72 -41.66
C GLY A 556 34.44 -28.48 -40.97
N ASN A 557 33.45 -28.00 -41.74
CA ASN A 557 32.09 -28.57 -41.85
C ASN A 557 31.50 -29.17 -40.55
N ARG A 558 30.43 -28.62 -39.98
CA ARG A 558 29.05 -28.68 -40.47
C ARG A 558 28.14 -27.86 -39.56
#